data_AF-A0A3D0M5U9-F1
#
_entry.id   AF-A0A3D0M5U9-F1
#
_cell.length_a   1.000
_cell.length_b   1.000
_cell.length_c   1.000
_cell.angle_alpha   90.00
_cell.angle_beta   90.00
_cell.angle_gamma   90.00
#
_symmetry.space_group_name_H-M   'P 1'
#
loop_
_entity.id
_entity.type
_entity.pdbx_description
1 polymer ?
#
loop_
_entity_poly.entity_id
_entity_poly.type
_entity_poly.pdbx_seq_one_letter_code
_entity_poly.pdbx_strand_id
1 'polypeptide(L)'
;MNRRSAMKLRQTLIVLMSTILCTSISACSMTNQDKPVYAVNDDNVTQICFQGTTYQISATSLESDELGGWIGIMKKAVVLDKDLNIFTQAEGITFIDGQP
;
A
#
# COMPACT_ATOMS: atom_id res chain seq x y z
N MET A 1 -13.27 -27.74 51.19
CA MET A 1 -12.55 -26.72 50.40
C MET A 1 -12.56 -25.39 51.16
N ASN A 2 -11.40 -24.87 51.56
CA ASN A 2 -11.28 -23.78 52.53
C ASN A 2 -11.62 -22.42 51.90
N ARG A 3 -12.40 -21.55 52.57
CA ARG A 3 -12.84 -20.23 52.04
C ARG A 3 -11.66 -19.35 51.62
N ARG A 4 -10.51 -19.51 52.27
CA ARG A 4 -9.24 -18.83 51.94
C ARG A 4 -8.67 -19.28 50.58
N SER A 5 -8.84 -20.55 50.20
CA SER A 5 -8.38 -21.09 48.91
C SER A 5 -9.28 -20.62 47.75
N ALA A 6 -10.59 -20.48 48.00
CA ALA A 6 -11.53 -19.97 47.00
C ALA A 6 -11.31 -18.47 46.68
N MET A 7 -10.96 -17.66 47.69
CA MET A 7 -10.62 -16.25 47.48
C MET A 7 -9.32 -16.08 46.69
N LYS A 8 -8.30 -16.90 46.97
CA LYS A 8 -7.04 -16.90 46.20
C LYS A 8 -7.25 -17.33 44.76
N LEU A 9 -8.04 -18.38 44.51
CA LEU A 9 -8.36 -18.85 43.16
C LEU A 9 -9.10 -17.77 42.35
N ARG A 10 -10.09 -17.10 42.95
CA ARG A 10 -10.83 -16.02 42.30
C ARG A 10 -9.96 -14.81 41.99
N GLN A 11 -9.06 -14.42 42.89
CA GLN A 11 -8.13 -13.31 42.69
C GLN A 11 -7.11 -13.62 41.60
N THR A 12 -6.56 -14.83 41.56
CA THR A 12 -5.65 -15.28 40.49
C THR A 12 -6.35 -15.31 39.13
N LEU A 13 -7.61 -15.75 39.05
CA LEU A 13 -8.40 -15.75 37.81
C LEU A 13 -8.66 -14.33 37.27
N ILE A 14 -8.95 -13.35 38.14
CA ILE A 14 -9.19 -11.95 37.73
C ILE A 14 -7.91 -11.33 37.14
N VAL A 15 -6.75 -11.58 37.76
CA VAL A 15 -5.45 -11.08 37.27
C VAL A 15 -5.13 -11.66 35.90
N LEU A 16 -5.32 -12.97 35.70
CA LEU A 16 -5.08 -13.64 34.41
C LEU A 16 -5.93 -13.06 33.27
N MET A 17 -7.21 -12.79 33.52
CA MET A 17 -8.12 -12.19 32.53
C MET A 17 -7.70 -10.76 32.17
N SER A 18 -7.24 -9.97 33.15
CA SER A 18 -6.75 -8.61 32.93
C SER A 18 -5.47 -8.58 32.08
N THR A 19 -4.56 -9.54 32.28
CA THR A 19 -3.31 -9.59 31.52
C THR A 19 -3.53 -9.97 30.07
N ILE A 20 -4.48 -10.86 29.78
CA ILE A 20 -4.82 -11.28 28.40
C ILE A 20 -5.42 -10.11 27.61
N LEU A 21 -6.31 -9.32 28.24
CA LEU A 21 -6.94 -8.16 27.60
C LEU A 21 -5.94 -7.04 27.26
N CYS A 22 -4.94 -6.82 28.13
CA CYS A 22 -3.90 -5.81 27.89
C CYS A 22 -2.96 -6.19 26.74
N THR A 23 -2.71 -7.49 26.51
CA THR A 23 -1.82 -7.93 25.43
C THR A 23 -2.42 -7.80 24.02
N SER A 24 -3.75 -7.77 23.90
CA SER A 24 -4.43 -7.60 22.61
C SER A 24 -4.52 -6.16 22.09
N ILE A 25 -4.29 -5.15 22.94
CA ILE A 25 -4.41 -3.73 22.54
C ILE A 25 -3.14 -3.24 21.82
N SER A 26 -2.03 -3.95 21.97
CA SER A 26 -0.74 -3.60 21.36
C SER A 26 -0.52 -4.18 19.96
N ALA A 27 -1.57 -4.65 19.28
CA ALA A 27 -1.51 -5.03 17.87
C ALA A 27 -1.38 -3.76 16.99
N CYS A 28 -0.14 -3.27 16.92
CA CYS A 28 0.49 -2.43 15.91
C CYS A 28 -0.46 -1.80 14.87
N SER A 29 -0.85 -0.54 15.08
CA SER A 29 -1.16 0.36 13.98
C SER A 29 0.14 0.87 13.35
N MET A 30 0.81 0.02 12.58
CA MET A 30 1.85 0.48 11.65
C MET A 30 1.16 0.85 10.33
N THR A 31 0.53 2.02 10.28
CA THR A 31 0.23 2.63 8.98
C THR A 31 1.56 3.18 8.47
N ASN A 32 2.18 2.48 7.52
CA ASN A 32 3.36 2.93 6.78
C ASN A 32 3.00 4.21 5.98
N GLN A 33 2.89 5.36 6.65
CA GLN A 33 2.48 6.63 6.03
C GLN A 33 3.66 7.54 5.64
N ASP A 34 4.91 7.14 5.91
CA ASP A 34 6.06 8.06 5.76
C ASP A 34 6.82 7.93 4.42
N LYS A 35 6.30 7.20 3.43
CA LYS A 35 6.86 7.23 2.07
C LYS A 35 5.79 7.61 1.06
N PRO A 36 6.01 8.66 0.23
CA PRO A 36 5.11 8.95 -0.87
C PRO A 36 5.08 7.73 -1.81
N VAL A 37 3.90 7.15 -1.96
CA VAL A 37 3.68 6.05 -2.90
C VAL A 37 3.65 6.64 -4.30
N TYR A 38 4.62 6.22 -5.12
CA TYR A 38 4.65 6.49 -6.55
C TYR A 38 4.45 5.16 -7.26
N ALA A 39 3.22 4.88 -7.65
CA ALA A 39 2.86 3.58 -8.22
C ALA A 39 1.76 3.72 -9.26
N VAL A 40 1.79 2.86 -10.27
CA VAL A 40 0.61 2.60 -11.10
C VAL A 40 -0.30 1.67 -10.32
N ASN A 41 -1.60 1.95 -10.30
CA ASN A 41 -2.58 1.08 -9.63
C ASN A 41 -2.63 -0.28 -10.35
N ASP A 42 -2.50 -1.37 -9.59
CA ASP A 42 -2.46 -2.73 -10.11
C ASP A 42 -3.83 -3.25 -10.58
N ASP A 43 -4.92 -2.77 -9.98
CA ASP A 43 -6.29 -3.12 -10.38
C ASP A 43 -6.76 -2.30 -11.59
N ASN A 44 -6.30 -1.05 -11.67
CA ASN A 44 -6.60 -0.15 -12.78
C ASN A 44 -5.33 0.57 -13.24
N VAL A 45 -4.65 -0.02 -14.22
CA VAL A 45 -3.37 0.47 -14.72
C VAL A 45 -3.45 1.81 -15.48
N THR A 46 -4.65 2.34 -15.66
CA THR A 46 -4.86 3.71 -16.15
C THR A 46 -4.86 4.75 -15.01
N GLN A 47 -4.66 4.32 -13.77
CA GLN A 47 -4.52 5.20 -12.61
C GLN A 47 -3.11 5.18 -12.03
N ILE A 48 -2.66 6.34 -11.57
CA ILE A 48 -1.38 6.51 -10.89
C ILE A 48 -1.60 7.13 -9.50
N CYS A 49 -0.86 6.65 -8.51
CA CYS A 49 -0.76 7.27 -7.20
C CYS A 49 0.50 8.14 -7.15
N PHE A 50 0.33 9.42 -6.84
CA PHE A 50 1.41 10.38 -6.67
C PHE A 50 1.15 11.19 -5.41
N GLN A 51 2.10 11.16 -4.45
CA GLN A 51 1.99 11.84 -3.15
C GLN A 51 0.68 11.54 -2.40
N GLY A 52 0.22 10.28 -2.45
CA GLY A 52 -1.01 9.86 -1.75
C GLY A 52 -2.30 10.29 -2.44
N THR A 53 -2.23 10.90 -3.62
CA THR A 53 -3.40 11.23 -4.45
C THR A 53 -3.43 10.31 -5.67
N THR A 54 -4.61 9.76 -5.98
CA THR A 54 -4.83 8.94 -7.17
C THR A 54 -5.31 9.81 -8.33
N TYR A 55 -4.63 9.71 -9.46
CA TYR A 55 -4.93 10.40 -10.71
C TYR A 55 -5.31 9.40 -11.79
N GLN A 56 -6.18 9.82 -12.70
CA GLN A 56 -6.58 9.07 -13.87
C GLN A 56 -5.79 9.58 -15.09
N ILE A 57 -5.15 8.67 -15.83
CA ILE A 57 -4.52 8.99 -17.12
C ILE A 57 -5.64 9.30 -18.12
N SER A 58 -5.56 10.48 -18.74
CA SER A 58 -6.48 10.92 -19.79
C SER A 58 -6.01 10.44 -21.16
N ALA A 59 -6.95 10.35 -22.12
CA ALA A 59 -6.65 10.15 -23.53
C ALA A 59 -6.14 11.42 -24.23
N THR A 60 -6.19 12.57 -23.55
CA THR A 60 -5.69 13.85 -24.06
C THR A 60 -4.17 13.94 -23.92
N SER A 61 -3.49 14.28 -25.01
CA SER A 61 -2.07 14.64 -25.00
C SER A 61 -1.89 16.13 -24.73
N LEU A 62 -0.78 16.49 -24.09
CA LEU A 62 -0.34 17.86 -23.92
C LEU A 62 0.86 18.12 -24.83
N GLU A 63 0.94 19.33 -25.39
CA GLU A 63 2.08 19.79 -26.16
C GLU A 63 3.25 20.17 -25.25
N SER A 64 4.47 20.24 -25.81
CA SER A 64 5.69 20.45 -25.02
C SER A 64 5.73 21.80 -24.28
N ASP A 65 5.07 22.82 -24.81
CA ASP A 65 4.96 24.15 -24.21
C ASP A 65 3.90 24.23 -23.09
N GLU A 66 2.99 23.26 -23.01
CA GLU A 66 2.01 23.12 -21.94
C GLU A 66 2.58 22.37 -20.71
N LEU A 67 3.73 21.70 -20.85
CA LEU A 67 4.37 20.96 -19.77
C LEU A 67 5.06 21.90 -18.76
N GLY A 68 4.86 21.62 -17.48
CA GLY A 68 5.56 22.27 -16.37
C GLY A 68 6.98 21.71 -16.13
N GLY A 69 7.52 21.96 -14.95
CA GLY A 69 8.82 21.43 -14.54
C GLY A 69 8.84 19.90 -14.42
N TRP A 70 10.04 19.32 -14.53
CA TRP A 70 10.26 17.88 -14.32
C TRP A 70 9.82 17.46 -12.91
N ILE A 71 9.11 16.33 -12.78
CA ILE A 71 8.66 15.80 -11.48
C ILE A 71 9.03 14.33 -11.21
N GLY A 72 9.45 13.57 -12.23
CA GLY A 72 9.66 12.14 -12.04
C GLY A 72 9.92 11.35 -13.33
N ILE A 73 10.29 10.09 -13.14
CA ILE A 73 10.19 9.05 -14.16
C ILE A 73 9.43 7.85 -13.58
N MET A 74 8.52 7.29 -14.37
CA MET A 74 7.79 6.07 -14.04
C MET A 74 8.07 5.02 -15.11
N LYS A 75 8.50 3.81 -14.71
CA LYS A 75 8.84 2.72 -15.62
C LYS A 75 7.92 1.52 -15.37
N LYS A 76 6.81 1.42 -16.10
CA LYS A 76 5.92 0.25 -16.11
C LYS A 76 5.40 0.06 -17.53
N ALA A 77 5.38 -1.17 -18.02
CA ALA A 77 4.79 -1.51 -19.32
C ALA A 77 3.66 -2.51 -19.08
N VAL A 78 2.45 -2.15 -19.49
CA VAL A 78 1.26 -3.00 -19.38
C VAL A 78 0.59 -3.06 -20.74
N VAL A 79 0.25 -4.27 -21.17
CA VAL A 79 -0.54 -4.51 -22.38
C VAL A 79 -1.98 -4.73 -21.94
N LEU A 80 -2.88 -3.95 -22.51
CA LEU A 80 -4.32 -4.04 -22.30
C LEU A 80 -4.99 -4.74 -23.49
N ASP A 81 -6.06 -5.47 -23.23
CA ASP A 81 -6.97 -5.90 -24.28
C ASP A 81 -7.89 -4.75 -24.74
N LYS A 82 -8.75 -5.03 -25.72
CA LYS A 82 -9.72 -4.05 -26.27
C LYS A 82 -10.75 -3.55 -25.25
N ASP A 83 -10.96 -4.31 -24.17
CA ASP A 83 -11.91 -4.03 -23.10
C ASP A 83 -11.21 -3.44 -21.87
N LEU A 84 -9.92 -3.04 -22.02
CA LEU A 84 -9.04 -2.45 -21.00
C LEU A 84 -8.67 -3.38 -19.84
N ASN A 85 -8.81 -4.70 -20.01
CA ASN A 85 -8.31 -5.66 -19.03
C ASN A 85 -6.81 -5.89 -19.22
N ILE A 86 -6.12 -6.16 -18.11
CA ILE A 86 -4.69 -6.44 -18.12
C ILE A 86 -4.43 -7.78 -18.81
N PHE A 87 -3.71 -7.75 -19.93
CA PHE A 87 -3.30 -8.95 -20.67
C PHE A 87 -1.92 -9.44 -20.22
N THR A 88 -0.95 -8.53 -20.09
CA THR A 88 0.38 -8.82 -19.55
C THR A 88 1.03 -7.57 -18.95
N GLN A 89 1.91 -7.74 -17.96
CA GLN A 89 2.68 -6.65 -17.36
C GLN A 89 4.17 -7.02 -17.27
N ALA A 90 5.05 -6.05 -17.48
CA ALA A 90 6.47 -6.17 -17.26
C ALA A 90 6.95 -5.07 -16.29
N GLU A 91 7.61 -5.49 -15.21
CA GLU A 91 8.26 -4.60 -14.25
C GLU A 91 9.78 -4.75 -14.38
N GLY A 92 10.46 -3.69 -14.83
CA GLY A 92 11.93 -3.64 -14.88
C GLY A 92 12.55 -3.70 -16.29
N ILE A 93 12.93 -2.50 -16.77
CA ILE A 93 14.10 -2.14 -17.58
C ILE A 93 14.64 -3.21 -18.56
N THR A 94 14.31 -3.10 -19.85
CA THR A 94 15.38 -3.29 -20.85
C THR A 94 16.13 -1.97 -20.91
N PHE A 95 17.41 -1.99 -20.58
CA PHE A 95 18.29 -0.86 -20.87
C PHE A 95 18.20 -0.67 -22.38
N ILE A 96 17.70 0.47 -22.85
CA ILE A 96 18.14 0.97 -24.15
C ILE A 96 19.54 1.50 -23.84
N ASP A 97 20.49 0.58 -23.69
CA ASP A 97 21.90 0.93 -23.65
C ASP A 97 22.15 1.70 -24.95
N GLY A 98 22.63 2.92 -24.78
CA GLY A 98 22.76 3.87 -25.87
C GLY A 98 23.70 3.28 -26.91
N GLN A 99 23.19 3.03 -28.11
CA GLN A 99 24.02 2.92 -29.29
C GLN A 99 23.20 3.02 -30.57
N PRO A 100 23.74 3.75 -31.55
CA PRO A 100 23.76 5.21 -31.68
C PRO A 100 22.46 5.80 -32.26
#